data_AF-A0A2I1FUB6-F1
#
_entry.id   AF-A0A2I1FUB6-F1
#
_cell.length_a   1.000
_cell.length_b   1.000
_cell.length_c   1.000
_cell.angle_alpha   90.00
_cell.angle_beta   90.00
_cell.angle_gamma   90.00
#
_symmetry.space_group_name_H-M   'P 1'
#
loop_
_entity.id
_entity.type
_entity.pdbx_description
1 polymer ?
#
loop_
_entity_poly.entity_id
_entity_poly.type
_entity_poly.pdbx_seq_one_letter_code
_entity_poly.pdbx_strand_id
1 'polypeptide(L)'
;MSGGFFNNVNQQINVNAAASSSNDWRLLLPDEERKANVGMLFKLFELMKNTFTTNQRFIASKRWEDEAYNKANSKEEYQQSISTKMQHV
;
A
#
# COMPACT_ATOMS: atom_id res chain seq x y z
N MET A 1 -51.17 -30.87 15.00
CA MET A 1 -50.63 -30.58 13.65
C MET A 1 -49.81 -29.30 13.80
N SER A 2 -48.49 -29.42 13.90
CA SER A 2 -47.51 -29.03 12.84
C SER A 2 -47.66 -27.54 12.48
N GLY A 3 -46.66 -26.65 12.59
CA GLY A 3 -45.21 -26.71 12.78
C GLY A 3 -44.75 -25.25 12.61
N GLY A 4 -43.74 -24.77 13.34
CA GLY A 4 -42.39 -24.67 12.78
C GLY A 4 -41.88 -23.22 12.85
N PHE A 5 -40.70 -23.09 13.45
CA PHE A 5 -39.91 -21.89 13.71
C PHE A 5 -39.26 -21.32 12.44
N PHE A 6 -39.22 -19.99 12.24
CA PHE A 6 -38.14 -19.26 11.53
C PHE A 6 -38.11 -17.80 12.03
N ASN A 7 -37.23 -17.48 12.98
CA ASN A 7 -35.89 -16.91 12.84
C ASN A 7 -35.81 -15.48 12.25
N ASN A 8 -35.53 -14.58 13.18
CA ASN A 8 -35.02 -13.23 13.04
C ASN A 8 -33.68 -13.24 12.29
N VAL A 9 -33.67 -12.81 11.04
CA VAL A 9 -32.45 -12.60 10.25
C VAL A 9 -32.70 -11.45 9.29
N ASN A 10 -32.30 -10.25 9.70
CA ASN A 10 -31.58 -9.26 8.88
C ASN A 10 -31.22 -8.00 9.68
N GLN A 11 -31.01 -8.11 11.00
CA GLN A 11 -30.07 -7.25 11.70
C GLN A 11 -28.64 -7.74 11.41
N GLN A 12 -28.17 -7.49 10.19
CA GLN A 12 -26.74 -7.46 9.90
C GLN A 12 -26.51 -6.47 8.75
N ILE A 13 -26.94 -5.23 8.99
CA ILE A 13 -26.31 -4.08 8.34
C ILE A 13 -24.87 -4.07 8.83
N ASN A 14 -24.03 -4.74 8.03
CA ASN A 14 -22.58 -4.60 7.89
C ASN A 14 -21.88 -3.68 8.91
N VAL A 15 -21.85 -4.10 10.18
CA VAL A 15 -20.97 -3.53 11.22
C VAL A 15 -19.52 -4.01 11.07
N ASN A 16 -19.23 -4.82 10.04
CA ASN A 16 -17.87 -5.26 9.71
C ASN A 16 -17.13 -4.29 8.79
N ALA A 17 -17.78 -3.25 8.25
CA ALA A 17 -17.08 -2.17 7.53
C ALA A 17 -16.47 -1.11 8.46
N ALA A 18 -16.77 -1.14 9.78
CA ALA A 18 -16.42 -0.08 10.72
C ALA A 18 -15.67 -0.56 11.99
N ALA A 19 -15.28 -1.84 12.07
CA ALA A 19 -14.60 -2.42 13.22
C ALA A 19 -13.25 -3.06 12.85
N SER A 20 -12.28 -2.26 12.44
CA SER A 20 -10.83 -2.57 12.53
C SER A 20 -9.97 -1.29 12.38
N SER A 21 -10.43 -0.15 12.86
CA SER A 21 -9.57 1.00 13.13
C SER A 21 -8.74 0.72 14.38
N SER A 22 -7.61 0.01 14.25
CA SER A 22 -6.57 0.09 15.29
C SER A 22 -5.13 -0.18 14.84
N ASN A 23 -4.84 -0.60 13.62
CA ASN A 23 -3.47 -0.86 13.17
C ASN A 23 -3.25 -0.38 11.72
N ASP A 24 -3.62 0.86 11.39
CA ASP A 24 -3.15 1.45 10.13
C ASP A 24 -1.63 1.67 10.25
N TRP A 25 -0.88 0.76 9.65
CA TRP A 25 0.58 0.73 9.69
C TRP A 25 1.22 2.03 9.17
N ARG A 26 0.47 2.80 8.38
CA ARG A 26 0.81 4.11 7.86
C ARG A 26 1.04 5.14 8.96
N LEU A 27 0.27 5.07 10.05
CA LEU A 27 0.43 5.96 11.20
C LEU A 27 1.74 5.72 11.97
N LEU A 28 2.33 4.54 11.79
CA LEU A 28 3.59 4.13 12.41
C LEU A 28 4.78 4.25 11.46
N LEU A 29 4.56 4.66 10.21
CA LEU A 29 5.61 4.81 9.21
C LEU A 29 6.14 6.25 9.23
N PRO A 30 7.42 6.47 9.55
CA PRO A 30 8.01 7.80 9.50
C PRO A 30 8.08 8.35 8.06
N ASP A 31 7.84 9.65 7.89
CA ASP A 31 7.99 10.31 6.60
C ASP A 31 9.40 10.17 6.02
N GLU A 32 10.42 10.14 6.87
CA GLU A 32 11.82 9.93 6.45
C GLU A 32 12.04 8.54 5.85
N GLU A 33 11.31 7.51 6.32
CA GLU A 33 11.37 6.16 5.73
C GLU A 33 10.82 6.21 4.29
N ARG A 34 9.70 6.92 4.08
CA ARG A 34 9.12 7.11 2.74
C ARG A 34 10.06 7.89 1.81
N LYS A 35 10.64 8.99 2.30
CA LYS A 35 11.61 9.79 1.53
C LYS A 35 12.83 8.97 1.14
N ALA A 36 13.35 8.15 2.06
CA ALA A 36 14.46 7.25 1.78
C ALA A 36 14.11 6.24 0.67
N ASN A 37 12.91 5.65 0.72
CA ASN A 37 12.43 4.72 -0.29
C ASN A 37 12.30 5.39 -1.67
N VAL A 38 11.73 6.59 -1.74
CA VAL A 38 11.69 7.40 -2.99
C VAL A 38 13.10 7.68 -3.50
N GLY A 39 14.05 8.01 -2.62
CA GLY A 39 15.45 8.24 -2.97
C GLY A 39 16.14 7.00 -3.55
N MET A 40 15.89 5.82 -2.97
CA MET A 40 16.38 4.56 -3.53
C MET A 40 15.77 4.29 -4.92
N LEU A 41 14.47 4.54 -5.09
CA LEU A 41 13.78 4.34 -6.36
C LEU A 41 14.30 5.31 -7.41
N PHE A 42 14.59 6.55 -7.02
CA PHE A 42 15.21 7.53 -7.91
C PHE A 42 16.56 7.04 -8.43
N LYS A 43 17.45 6.57 -7.55
CA LYS A 43 18.73 5.97 -7.97
C LYS A 43 18.52 4.77 -8.89
N LEU A 44 17.50 3.96 -8.62
CA LEU A 44 17.11 2.84 -9.49
C LEU A 44 16.79 3.31 -10.92
N PHE A 45 15.92 4.31 -11.03
CA PHE A 45 15.55 4.91 -12.31
C PHE A 45 16.73 5.64 -12.97
N GLU A 46 17.75 6.06 -12.22
CA GLU A 46 18.97 6.61 -12.79
C GLU A 46 19.86 5.57 -13.47
N LEU A 47 19.91 4.36 -12.90
CA LEU A 47 20.68 3.22 -13.42
C LEU A 47 20.01 2.57 -14.63
N MET A 48 18.67 2.55 -14.67
CA MET A 48 17.95 2.12 -15.85
C MET A 48 18.28 3.07 -17.01
N LYS A 49 18.77 2.54 -18.14
CA LYS A 49 19.07 3.29 -19.38
C LYS A 49 17.80 3.82 -20.06
N ASN A 50 17.02 4.62 -19.34
CA ASN A 50 15.84 5.28 -19.83
C ASN A 50 16.19 6.69 -20.34
N THR A 51 15.36 7.18 -21.27
CA THR A 51 15.46 8.53 -21.84
C THR A 51 14.84 9.61 -20.94
N PHE A 52 14.50 9.27 -19.69
CA PHE A 52 13.84 10.21 -18.79
C PHE A 52 14.83 11.25 -18.26
N THR A 53 14.35 12.50 -18.18
CA THR A 53 15.06 13.56 -17.47
C THR A 53 15.08 13.28 -15.98
N THR A 54 16.01 13.91 -15.24
CA THR A 54 16.11 13.82 -13.78
C THR A 54 14.76 14.07 -13.09
N ASN A 55 14.03 15.11 -13.50
CA ASN A 55 12.72 15.41 -12.93
C ASN A 55 11.68 14.32 -13.22
N GLN A 56 11.65 13.76 -14.43
CA GLN A 56 10.75 12.67 -14.78
C GLN A 56 11.05 11.40 -13.96
N ARG A 57 12.33 11.11 -13.72
CA ARG A 57 12.74 10.00 -12.86
C ARG A 57 12.24 10.21 -11.43
N PHE A 58 12.43 11.41 -10.87
CA PHE A 58 11.95 11.71 -9.52
C PHE A 58 10.42 11.60 -9.41
N ILE A 59 9.68 12.15 -10.37
CA ILE A 59 8.22 12.05 -10.42
C ILE A 59 7.78 10.59 -10.51
N ALA A 60 8.44 9.79 -11.36
CA ALA A 60 8.15 8.36 -11.49
C ALA A 60 8.43 7.59 -10.20
N SER A 61 9.55 7.87 -9.51
CA SER A 61 9.88 7.27 -8.21
C SER A 61 8.83 7.57 -7.16
N LYS A 62 8.47 8.85 -7.03
CA LYS A 62 7.48 9.28 -6.05
C LYS A 62 6.12 8.66 -6.34
N ARG A 63 5.68 8.71 -7.59
CA ARG A 63 4.40 8.12 -8.01
C ARG A 63 4.35 6.63 -7.74
N TRP A 64 5.42 5.90 -8.08
CA TRP A 64 5.47 4.46 -7.84
C TRP A 64 5.43 4.14 -6.34
N GLU A 65 6.17 4.89 -5.51
CA GLU A 65 6.16 4.71 -4.06
C GLU A 65 4.79 5.04 -3.45
N ASP A 66 4.15 6.13 -3.88
CA ASP A 66 2.79 6.50 -3.46
C ASP A 66 1.78 5.41 -3.83
N GLU A 67 1.87 4.84 -5.04
CA GLU A 67 1.00 3.74 -5.48
C GLU A 67 1.22 2.48 -4.62
N ALA A 68 2.48 2.11 -4.33
CA ALA A 68 2.80 0.97 -3.46
C ALA A 68 2.33 1.20 -2.02
N TYR A 69 2.55 2.40 -1.48
CA TYR A 69 2.13 2.81 -0.14
C TYR A 69 0.60 2.76 0.01
N ASN A 70 -0.16 3.21 -0.99
CA ASN A 70 -1.61 3.21 -0.93
C ASN A 70 -2.23 1.83 -1.17
N LYS A 71 -1.57 0.96 -1.94
CA LYS A 71 -2.08 -0.38 -2.27
C LYS A 71 -1.81 -1.42 -1.19
N ALA A 72 -0.70 -1.29 -0.45
CA ALA A 72 -0.29 -2.29 0.53
C ALA A 72 -1.23 -2.34 1.75
N ASN A 73 -1.56 -3.56 2.19
CA ASN A 73 -2.39 -3.80 3.37
C ASN A 73 -1.57 -3.79 4.67
N SER A 74 -0.25 -4.01 4.59
CA SER A 74 0.67 -3.96 5.73
C SER A 74 1.99 -3.27 5.37
N LYS A 75 2.78 -2.93 6.40
CA LYS A 75 4.13 -2.36 6.23
C LYS A 75 5.06 -3.33 5.52
N GLU A 76 4.93 -4.63 5.83
CA GLU A 76 5.73 -5.69 5.23
C GLU A 76 5.43 -5.83 3.73
N GLU A 77 4.16 -5.78 3.33
CA GLU A 77 3.77 -5.83 1.91
C GLU A 77 4.32 -4.63 1.14
N TYR A 78 4.30 -3.44 1.74
CA TYR A 78 4.91 -2.24 1.19
C TYR A 78 6.43 -2.38 1.03
N GLN A 79 7.13 -2.83 2.07
CA GLN A 79 8.59 -3.03 2.05
C GLN A 79 8.99 -4.14 1.05
N GLN A 80 8.20 -5.21 0.94
CA GLN A 80 8.41 -6.26 -0.04
C GLN A 80 8.22 -5.74 -1.46
N SER A 81 7.23 -4.87 -1.69
CA SER A 81 7.01 -4.23 -2.99
C SER A 81 8.23 -3.41 -3.41
N ILE A 82 8.78 -2.59 -2.50
CA ILE A 82 10.01 -1.81 -2.75
C ILE A 82 11.18 -2.74 -3.05
N SER A 83 11.42 -3.74 -2.20
CA SER A 83 12.53 -4.69 -2.37
C SER A 83 12.44 -5.42 -3.71
N THR A 84 11.24 -5.87 -4.09
CA THR A 84 10.99 -6.51 -5.38
C THR A 84 11.30 -5.56 -6.53
N LYS A 85 10.86 -4.30 -6.43
CA LYS A 85 11.16 -3.28 -7.44
C LYS A 85 12.66 -3.04 -7.59
N MET A 86 13.40 -3.01 -6.48
CA MET A 86 14.86 -2.85 -6.46
C MET A 86 15.62 -4.04 -7.06
N GLN A 87 15.01 -5.22 -7.16
CA GLN A 87 15.65 -6.39 -7.77
C GLN A 87 15.50 -6.43 -9.30
N HIS A 88 14.58 -5.63 -9.88
CA HIS A 88 14.28 -5.63 -11.31
C HIS A 88 15.12 -4.59 -12.10
N VAL A 89 16.38 -4.40 -11.72
CA VAL A 89 17.32 -3.42 -12.33
C VAL A 89 18.07 -4.01 -13.50
#